data_AF-R7IXF3-F1
#
_entry.id   AF-R7IXF3-F1
#
_cell.length_a   1.000
_cell.length_b   1.000
_cell.length_c   1.000
_cell.angle_alpha   90.00
_cell.angle_beta   90.00
_cell.angle_gamma   90.00
#
_symmetry.space_group_name_H-M   'P 1'
#
loop_
_entity.id
_entity.type
_entity.pdbx_description
1 polymer ?
#
loop_
_entity_poly.entity_id
_entity_poly.type
_entity_poly.pdbx_seq_one_letter_code
_entity_poly.pdbx_strand_id
1 'polypeptide(L)'
;MEHLSDDTQNILEIAALVHDIGIKISELKYGNCNGKNQEKEGKAEAEKLLTELGYPQEVIERVSYLVGHHHSYDQIEGMDYQILVEADFIVNMYEDAESEENCRKVCKRIFKTESGTRIFKEMFGI
;
A
#
# COMPACT_ATOMS: atom_id res chain seq x y z
N MET A 1 8.46 15.83 4.20
CA MET A 1 7.11 15.34 3.87
C MET A 1 6.86 15.68 2.41
N GLU A 2 6.25 14.80 1.63
CA GLU A 2 6.20 14.91 0.15
C GLU A 2 5.24 16.00 -0.38
N HIS A 3 4.71 16.87 0.49
CA HIS A 3 3.89 18.04 0.13
C HIS A 3 2.69 17.70 -0.79
N LEU A 4 1.95 16.64 -0.46
CA LEU A 4 0.70 16.28 -1.16
C LEU A 4 -0.34 17.40 -1.05
N SER A 5 -1.25 17.48 -2.02
CA SER A 5 -2.49 18.24 -1.86
C SER A 5 -3.37 17.59 -0.80
N ASP A 6 -4.28 18.36 -0.19
CA ASP A 6 -5.21 17.86 0.82
C ASP A 6 -6.05 16.69 0.30
N ASP A 7 -6.50 16.76 -0.97
CA ASP A 7 -7.27 15.69 -1.61
C ASP A 7 -6.46 14.39 -1.76
N THR A 8 -5.20 14.48 -2.21
CA THR A 8 -4.32 13.32 -2.37
C THR A 8 -3.91 12.74 -1.01
N GLN A 9 -3.66 13.60 -0.02
CA GLN A 9 -3.37 13.18 1.36
C GLN A 9 -4.56 12.40 1.95
N ASN A 10 -5.78 12.93 1.79
CA ASN A 10 -7.00 12.26 2.27
C ASN A 10 -7.21 10.89 1.60
N ILE A 11 -7.05 10.80 0.28
CA ILE A 11 -7.12 9.52 -0.45
C ILE A 11 -6.08 8.52 0.08
N LEU A 12 -4.84 8.97 0.26
CA LEU A 12 -3.76 8.13 0.77
C LEU A 12 -4.06 7.61 2.18
N GLU A 13 -4.53 8.46 3.08
CA GLU A 13 -4.86 8.07 4.45
C GLU A 13 -6.00 7.06 4.50
N ILE A 14 -7.04 7.25 3.69
CA ILE A 14 -8.14 6.29 3.57
C ILE A 14 -7.60 4.96 3.03
N ALA A 15 -6.79 4.98 1.97
CA ALA A 15 -6.20 3.77 1.40
C ALA A 15 -5.28 3.05 2.41
N ALA A 16 -4.48 3.79 3.19
CA ALA A 16 -3.63 3.21 4.22
C ALA A 16 -4.44 2.49 5.31
N LEU A 17 -5.62 3.00 5.67
CA LEU A 17 -6.51 2.34 6.63
C LEU A 17 -7.12 1.02 6.12
N VAL A 18 -7.26 0.87 4.80
CA VAL A 18 -8.02 -0.25 4.21
C VAL A 18 -7.23 -1.11 3.22
N HIS A 19 -5.94 -0.86 2.97
CA HIS A 19 -5.15 -1.59 1.96
C HIS A 19 -5.21 -3.11 2.14
N ASP A 20 -5.16 -3.58 3.39
CA ASP A 20 -5.20 -4.99 3.76
C ASP A 20 -6.62 -5.55 4.04
N ILE A 21 -7.68 -4.81 3.70
CA ILE A 21 -9.07 -5.27 3.94
C ILE A 21 -9.37 -6.63 3.25
N GLY A 22 -8.60 -6.98 2.21
CA GLY A 22 -8.68 -8.24 1.48
C GLY A 22 -8.14 -9.47 2.21
N ILE A 23 -7.37 -9.33 3.30
CA ILE A 23 -6.76 -10.47 4.03
C ILE A 23 -7.81 -11.49 4.43
N LYS A 24 -8.86 -11.04 5.14
CA LYS A 24 -9.78 -11.99 5.78
C LYS A 24 -10.56 -12.83 4.78
N ILE A 25 -10.96 -12.22 3.66
CA ILE A 25 -11.70 -12.92 2.61
C ILE A 25 -10.76 -13.85 1.85
N SER A 26 -9.52 -13.44 1.63
CA SER A 26 -8.51 -14.28 0.99
C SER A 26 -8.25 -15.56 1.79
N GLU A 27 -8.08 -15.45 3.12
CA GLU A 27 -7.96 -16.60 4.01
C GLU A 27 -9.18 -17.54 3.91
N LEU A 28 -10.39 -16.99 3.97
CA LEU A 28 -11.64 -17.77 3.95
C LEU A 28 -11.87 -18.49 2.61
N LYS A 29 -11.52 -17.85 1.48
CA LYS A 29 -11.74 -18.40 0.14
C LYS A 29 -10.61 -19.31 -0.34
N TYR A 30 -9.37 -19.01 0.03
CA TYR A 30 -8.17 -19.61 -0.58
C TYR A 30 -7.25 -20.31 0.43
N GLY A 31 -7.51 -20.20 1.74
CA GLY A 31 -6.65 -20.73 2.80
C GLY A 31 -5.31 -20.01 2.93
N ASN A 32 -5.13 -18.87 2.27
CA ASN A 32 -3.95 -18.00 2.36
C ASN A 32 -4.29 -16.57 1.95
N CYS A 33 -3.43 -15.62 2.30
CA CYS A 33 -3.57 -14.20 1.99
C CYS A 33 -2.39 -13.69 1.15
N ASN A 34 -1.97 -14.40 0.10
CA ASN A 34 -0.94 -13.83 -0.78
C ASN A 34 -1.40 -12.51 -1.43
N GLY A 35 -0.45 -11.64 -1.80
CA GLY A 35 -0.77 -10.29 -2.29
C GLY A 35 -1.75 -10.25 -3.46
N LYS A 36 -1.66 -11.19 -4.41
CA LYS A 36 -2.59 -11.28 -5.55
C LYS A 36 -4.03 -11.54 -5.11
N ASN A 37 -4.23 -12.38 -4.10
CA ASN A 37 -5.57 -12.64 -3.56
C ASN A 37 -6.07 -11.43 -2.76
N GLN A 38 -5.20 -10.80 -1.97
CA GLN A 38 -5.54 -9.59 -1.21
C GLN A 38 -5.97 -8.45 -2.12
N GLU A 39 -5.22 -8.14 -3.17
CA GLU A 39 -5.56 -7.12 -4.17
C GLU A 39 -6.93 -7.40 -4.82
N LYS A 40 -7.15 -8.66 -5.22
CA LYS A 40 -8.38 -9.07 -5.90
C LYS A 40 -9.61 -8.89 -5.01
N GLU A 41 -9.55 -9.38 -3.77
CA GLU A 41 -10.70 -9.36 -2.86
C GLU A 41 -10.82 -7.99 -2.16
N GLY A 42 -9.71 -7.35 -1.84
CA GLY A 42 -9.64 -6.07 -1.16
C GLY A 42 -10.24 -4.93 -1.96
N LYS A 43 -10.04 -4.90 -3.28
CA LYS A 43 -10.66 -3.88 -4.16
C LYS A 43 -12.18 -3.81 -3.99
N ALA A 44 -12.84 -4.97 -4.04
CA ALA A 44 -14.30 -5.06 -3.94
C ALA A 44 -14.80 -4.70 -2.53
N GLU A 45 -14.07 -5.11 -1.49
CA GLU A 45 -14.44 -4.78 -0.10
C GLU A 45 -14.24 -3.30 0.21
N ALA A 46 -13.16 -2.67 -0.27
CA ALA A 46 -12.95 -1.23 -0.14
C ALA A 46 -14.04 -0.44 -0.86
N GLU A 47 -14.40 -0.84 -2.08
CA GLU A 47 -15.47 -0.19 -2.86
C GLU A 47 -16.81 -0.25 -2.11
N LYS A 48 -17.17 -1.44 -1.61
CA LYS A 48 -18.38 -1.66 -0.83
C LYS A 48 -18.41 -0.81 0.44
N LEU A 49 -17.35 -0.87 1.24
CA LEU A 49 -17.27 -0.15 2.52
C LEU A 49 -17.40 1.37 2.32
N LEU A 50 -16.63 1.93 1.39
CA LEU A 50 -16.62 3.38 1.17
C LEU A 50 -17.93 3.87 0.55
N THR A 51 -18.58 3.06 -0.29
CA THR A 51 -19.94 3.33 -0.78
C THR A 51 -20.95 3.38 0.36
N GLU A 52 -20.93 2.40 1.27
CA GLU A 52 -21.84 2.36 2.44
C GLU A 52 -21.64 3.56 3.37
N LEU A 53 -20.41 4.06 3.48
CA LEU A 53 -20.06 5.24 4.26
C LEU A 53 -20.38 6.57 3.55
N GLY A 54 -20.77 6.53 2.27
CA GLY A 54 -21.16 7.72 1.50
C GLY A 54 -20.00 8.59 1.01
N TYR A 55 -18.82 8.02 0.79
CA TYR A 55 -17.70 8.74 0.19
C TYR A 55 -18.00 9.15 -1.27
N PRO A 56 -17.38 10.24 -1.78
CA PRO A 56 -17.49 10.61 -3.18
C PRO A 56 -16.93 9.51 -4.11
N GLN A 57 -17.54 9.36 -5.29
CA GLN A 57 -17.21 8.29 -6.24
C GLN A 57 -15.73 8.32 -6.67
N GLU A 58 -15.17 9.51 -6.86
CA GLU A 58 -13.76 9.70 -7.23
C GLU A 58 -12.78 9.22 -6.14
N VAL A 59 -13.16 9.36 -4.86
CA VAL A 59 -12.37 8.85 -3.73
C VAL A 59 -12.48 7.33 -3.68
N ILE A 60 -13.69 6.79 -3.85
CA ILE A 60 -13.93 5.34 -3.88
C ILE A 60 -13.09 4.70 -4.99
N GLU A 61 -13.18 5.22 -6.21
CA GLU A 61 -12.45 4.69 -7.36
C GLU A 61 -10.94 4.70 -7.15
N ARG A 62 -10.39 5.80 -6.63
CA ARG A 62 -8.94 5.90 -6.40
C ARG A 62 -8.48 5.00 -5.26
N VAL A 63 -9.18 4.97 -4.13
CA VAL A 63 -8.83 4.08 -3.01
C VAL A 63 -8.94 2.62 -3.42
N SER A 64 -10.04 2.22 -4.06
CA SER A 64 -10.20 0.85 -4.56
C SER A 64 -9.14 0.47 -5.59
N TYR A 65 -8.67 1.43 -6.41
CA TYR A 65 -7.51 1.22 -7.27
C TYR A 65 -6.24 0.97 -6.43
N LEU A 66 -5.91 1.81 -5.45
CA LEU A 66 -4.73 1.63 -4.61
C LEU A 66 -4.74 0.29 -3.87
N VAL A 67 -5.86 -0.05 -3.24
CA VAL A 67 -6.08 -1.35 -2.56
C VAL A 67 -5.92 -2.51 -3.54
N GLY A 68 -6.43 -2.39 -4.76
CA GLY A 68 -6.35 -3.42 -5.78
C GLY A 68 -4.98 -3.61 -6.44
N HIS A 69 -3.98 -2.79 -6.09
CA HIS A 69 -2.66 -2.83 -6.72
C HIS A 69 -1.49 -2.69 -5.75
N HIS A 70 -1.69 -2.55 -4.44
CA HIS A 70 -0.59 -2.26 -3.51
C HIS A 70 0.55 -3.30 -3.46
N HIS A 71 0.38 -4.49 -4.05
CA HIS A 71 1.44 -5.49 -4.24
C HIS A 71 1.98 -5.58 -5.69
N SER A 72 1.64 -4.61 -6.55
CA SER A 72 1.96 -4.56 -7.97
C SER A 72 2.98 -3.45 -8.32
N TYR A 73 4.27 -3.77 -8.22
CA TYR A 73 5.33 -2.76 -8.15
C TYR A 73 5.89 -2.22 -9.48
N ASP A 74 5.49 -2.79 -10.62
CA ASP A 74 6.12 -2.47 -11.92
C ASP A 74 5.62 -1.15 -12.54
N GLN A 75 4.43 -0.66 -12.11
CA GLN A 75 3.77 0.53 -12.65
C GLN A 75 3.07 1.32 -11.53
N ILE A 76 3.87 1.94 -10.66
CA ILE A 76 3.36 2.81 -9.61
C ILE A 76 3.01 4.18 -10.19
N GLU A 77 1.71 4.45 -10.33
CA GLU A 77 1.18 5.71 -10.82
C GLU A 77 0.61 6.57 -9.68
N GLY A 78 1.25 7.71 -9.42
CA GLY A 78 0.83 8.68 -8.39
C GLY A 78 1.66 8.62 -7.11
N MET A 79 1.77 9.78 -6.44
CA MET A 79 2.57 9.91 -5.22
C MET A 79 1.91 9.22 -4.02
N ASP A 80 0.58 9.25 -3.94
CA ASP A 80 -0.23 8.44 -3.01
C ASP A 80 0.12 6.95 -3.13
N TYR A 81 0.14 6.43 -4.34
CA TYR A 81 0.46 5.02 -4.57
C TYR A 81 1.90 4.70 -4.16
N GLN A 82 2.86 5.55 -4.55
CA GLN A 82 4.27 5.38 -4.17
C GLN A 82 4.46 5.38 -2.66
N ILE A 83 3.80 6.30 -1.94
CA ILE A 83 3.90 6.37 -0.48
C ILE A 83 3.25 5.14 0.18
N LEU A 84 2.09 4.71 -0.30
CA LEU A 84 1.41 3.53 0.25
C LEU A 84 2.29 2.28 0.14
N VAL A 85 2.86 2.03 -1.05
CA VAL A 85 3.76 0.89 -1.30
C VAL A 85 5.02 0.98 -0.45
N GLU A 86 5.65 2.15 -0.36
CA GLU A 86 6.85 2.33 0.45
C GLU A 86 6.60 2.10 1.95
N ALA A 87 5.46 2.59 2.46
CA ALA A 87 5.06 2.40 3.85
C ALA A 87 4.80 0.93 4.16
N ASP A 88 4.08 0.22 3.29
CA ASP A 88 3.83 -1.21 3.41
C ASP A 88 5.13 -2.03 3.40
N PHE A 89 6.05 -1.73 2.47
CA PHE A 89 7.37 -2.38 2.42
C PHE A 89 8.21 -2.20 3.68
N ILE A 90 8.17 -1.01 4.31
CA ILE A 90 8.94 -0.74 5.54
C ILE A 90 8.56 -1.74 6.63
N VAL A 91 7.26 -1.92 6.86
CA VAL A 91 6.76 -2.78 7.94
C VAL A 91 6.94 -4.25 7.58
N ASN A 92 6.57 -4.66 6.36
CA ASN A 92 6.70 -6.05 5.93
C ASN A 92 8.14 -6.55 6.01
N MET A 93 9.12 -5.77 5.52
CA MET A 93 10.54 -6.14 5.59
C MET A 93 11.06 -6.22 7.04
N TYR A 94 10.53 -5.40 7.94
CA TYR A 94 10.91 -5.42 9.34
C TYR A 94 10.33 -6.67 10.04
N GLU A 95 9.05 -6.98 9.81
CA GLU A 95 8.37 -8.13 10.39
C GLU A 95 8.93 -9.47 9.87
N ASP A 96 9.30 -9.54 8.59
CA ASP A 96 9.94 -10.71 7.98
C ASP A 96 11.41 -10.87 8.36
N ALA A 97 11.98 -9.95 9.16
CA ALA A 97 13.39 -9.93 9.57
C ALA A 97 14.36 -10.08 8.38
N GLU A 98 14.11 -9.30 7.34
CA GLU A 98 14.80 -9.42 6.06
C GLU A 98 16.29 -9.09 6.11
N SER A 99 17.05 -9.73 5.23
CA SER A 99 18.51 -9.54 5.19
C SER A 99 18.89 -8.13 4.72
N GLU A 100 19.99 -7.59 5.25
CA GLU A 100 20.53 -6.29 4.81
C GLU A 100 20.73 -6.23 3.29
N GLU A 101 21.19 -7.32 2.67
CA GLU A 101 21.35 -7.43 1.22
C GLU A 101 20.01 -7.22 0.49
N ASN A 102 18.95 -7.86 0.97
CA ASN A 102 17.63 -7.72 0.38
C ASN A 102 17.06 -6.31 0.62
N CYS A 103 17.19 -5.76 1.82
CA CYS A 103 16.78 -4.38 2.13
C CYS A 103 17.46 -3.38 1.18
N ARG A 104 18.77 -3.51 0.91
CA ARG A 104 19.48 -2.65 -0.05
C ARG A 104 18.94 -2.78 -1.48
N LYS A 105 18.59 -3.99 -1.92
CA LYS A 105 17.98 -4.23 -3.25
C LYS A 105 16.59 -3.59 -3.36
N VAL A 106 15.75 -3.79 -2.36
CA VAL A 106 14.40 -3.23 -2.28
C VAL A 106 14.44 -1.70 -2.24
N CYS A 107 15.26 -1.12 -1.35
CA CYS A 107 15.46 0.34 -1.26
C CYS A 107 15.84 0.94 -2.62
N LYS A 108 16.78 0.32 -3.34
CA LYS A 108 17.21 0.81 -4.67
C LYS A 108 16.10 0.69 -5.73
N ARG A 109 15.31 -0.38 -5.70
CA ARG A 109 14.33 -0.69 -6.75
C ARG A 109 13.02 0.08 -6.55
N ILE A 110 12.47 0.00 -5.34
CA ILE A 110 11.10 0.41 -5.02
C ILE A 110 11.03 1.85 -4.54
N PHE A 111 11.92 2.27 -3.63
CA PHE A 111 11.80 3.57 -2.97
C PHE A 111 12.19 4.73 -3.91
N LYS A 112 11.34 5.75 -3.94
CA LYS A 112 11.45 6.98 -4.75
C LYS A 112 11.25 8.23 -3.92
N THR A 113 10.42 8.20 -2.88
CA THR A 113 10.19 9.40 -2.06
C THR A 113 11.40 9.72 -1.17
N GLU A 114 11.63 10.99 -0.90
CA GLU A 114 12.72 11.40 -0.02
C GLU A 114 12.48 10.88 1.40
N SER A 115 11.25 11.05 1.89
CA SER A 115 10.87 10.67 3.25
C SER A 115 10.91 9.15 3.44
N GLY A 116 10.33 8.36 2.52
CA GLY A 116 10.32 6.91 2.59
C GLY A 116 11.73 6.32 2.49
N THR A 117 12.56 6.84 1.57
CA THR A 117 13.96 6.42 1.45
C THR A 117 14.74 6.66 2.74
N ARG A 118 14.57 7.85 3.35
CA ARG A 118 15.25 8.20 4.60
C ARG A 118 14.81 7.30 5.75
N ILE A 119 13.50 7.12 5.94
CA ILE A 119 12.96 6.26 7.01
C ILE A 119 13.43 4.82 6.84
N PHE A 120 13.37 4.28 5.62
CA PHE A 120 13.83 2.92 5.34
C PHE A 120 15.32 2.75 5.69
N LYS A 121 16.18 3.67 5.26
CA LYS A 121 17.61 3.64 5.59
C LYS A 121 17.89 3.75 7.08
N GLU A 122 17.18 4.62 7.78
CA GLU A 122 17.29 4.77 9.24
C GLU A 122 16.87 3.48 9.97
N MET A 123 15.77 2.84 9.56
CA MET A 123 15.28 1.61 10.19
C MET A 123 16.18 0.40 9.97
N PHE A 124 16.76 0.27 8.76
CA PHE A 124 17.58 -0.90 8.40
C PHE A 124 19.09 -0.65 8.48
N GLY A 125 19.53 0.58 8.79
CA GLY A 125 20.94 0.94 8.93
C GLY A 125 21.75 0.87 7.63
N ILE A 126 21.13 1.21 6.48
CA ILE A 126 21.72 1.02 5.14
C ILE A 126 22.02 2.30 4.36
#